data_AF-A0A843CW64-F1
#
_entry.id   AF-A0A843CW64-F1
#
_cell.length_a   1.000
_cell.length_b   1.000
_cell.length_c   1.000
_cell.angle_alpha   90.00
_cell.angle_beta   90.00
_cell.angle_gamma   90.00
#
_symmetry.space_group_name_H-M   'P 1'
#
loop_
_entity.id
_entity.type
_entity.pdbx_description
1 polymer ?
#
loop_
_entity_poly.entity_id
_entity_poly.type
_entity_poly.pdbx_seq_one_letter_code
_entity_poly.pdbx_strand_id
1 'polypeptide(L)'
;KQVYVNDTVRSIVSQLKAAYIEIGGSMDDKQSYADILASFAQLGIEYPPWETIPKTKIQSSDYHYWGKDEYWANTLETLYFGKGDCEDSSAVACALFIAAGFKTAMVGGPGHVMSSVSLDSFEERDTPKYGVIMTSFDVAVSTSARYVSDPTVTYYGVETIKGQTPVGYLMKGQLKYINADSDTAARRPQGLSGYYSVDQGEVEGIH
;
A
#
# COMPACT_ATOMS: atom_id res chain seq x y z
N LYS A 1 -5.24 15.60 5.09
CA LYS A 1 -4.31 14.53 5.55
C LYS A 1 -4.76 13.25 4.88
N GLN A 2 -3.87 12.58 4.12
CA GLN A 2 -4.19 11.39 3.34
C GLN A 2 -4.70 10.26 4.23
N VAL A 3 -3.90 9.93 5.24
CA VAL A 3 -4.14 8.83 6.16
C VAL A 3 -4.86 9.36 7.39
N TYR A 4 -6.09 8.92 7.58
CA TYR A 4 -6.93 9.34 8.70
C TYR A 4 -7.38 8.13 9.52
N VAL A 5 -7.12 8.15 10.82
CA VAL A 5 -7.55 7.10 11.75
C VAL A 5 -8.62 7.65 12.68
N ASN A 6 -9.84 7.12 12.54
CA ASN A 6 -10.99 7.49 13.36
C ASN A 6 -11.73 6.25 13.87
N ASP A 7 -12.90 6.45 14.46
CA ASP A 7 -13.73 5.38 15.00
C ASP A 7 -14.23 4.40 13.93
N THR A 8 -14.47 4.87 12.70
CA THR A 8 -14.80 4.00 11.56
C THR A 8 -13.66 3.05 11.24
N VAL A 9 -12.44 3.57 11.09
CA VAL A 9 -11.25 2.75 10.83
C VAL A 9 -10.98 1.78 11.98
N ARG A 10 -11.09 2.23 13.23
CA ARG A 10 -10.93 1.37 14.41
C ARG A 10 -11.99 0.27 14.48
N SER A 11 -13.24 0.58 14.11
CA SER A 11 -14.33 -0.38 14.00
C SER A 11 -14.03 -1.44 12.93
N ILE A 12 -13.56 -1.03 11.74
CA ILE A 12 -13.14 -1.97 10.67
C ILE A 12 -12.02 -2.88 11.17
N VAL A 13 -10.96 -2.32 11.79
CA VAL A 13 -9.86 -3.12 12.36
C VAL A 13 -10.35 -4.10 13.42
N SER A 14 -11.29 -3.69 14.28
CA SER A 14 -11.87 -4.59 15.28
C SER A 14 -12.64 -5.75 14.63
N GLN A 15 -13.38 -5.50 13.56
CA GLN A 15 -14.11 -6.53 12.82
C GLN A 15 -13.17 -7.47 12.07
N LEU A 16 -12.14 -6.92 11.40
CA LEU A 16 -11.12 -7.72 10.72
C LEU A 16 -10.33 -8.58 11.71
N LYS A 17 -10.01 -8.05 12.89
CA LYS A 17 -9.38 -8.81 13.98
C LYS A 17 -10.27 -9.96 14.44
N ALA A 18 -11.57 -9.70 14.65
CA ALA A 18 -12.52 -10.73 15.04
C ALA A 18 -12.62 -11.83 13.97
N ALA A 19 -12.76 -11.44 12.70
CA ALA A 19 -12.80 -12.38 11.57
C ALA A 19 -11.51 -13.21 11.46
N TYR A 20 -10.33 -12.59 11.64
CA TYR A 20 -9.05 -13.31 11.64
C TYR A 20 -8.98 -14.37 12.74
N ILE A 21 -9.42 -14.03 13.96
CA ILE A 21 -9.47 -14.99 15.07
C ILE A 21 -10.50 -16.10 14.81
N GLU A 22 -11.66 -15.75 14.25
CA GLU A 22 -12.73 -16.69 13.94
C GLU A 22 -12.30 -17.78 12.95
N ILE A 23 -11.48 -17.43 11.96
CA ILE A 23 -10.91 -18.41 11.00
C ILE A 23 -9.69 -19.17 11.54
N GLY A 24 -9.37 -19.02 12.84
CA GLY A 24 -8.26 -19.72 13.51
C GLY A 24 -6.91 -19.00 13.48
N GLY A 25 -6.89 -17.71 13.12
CA GLY A 25 -5.70 -16.87 13.16
C GLY A 25 -5.18 -16.63 14.58
N SER A 26 -3.86 -16.49 14.70
CA SER A 26 -3.19 -16.18 15.98
C SER A 26 -2.69 -14.74 16.00
N MET A 27 -2.99 -13.99 17.06
CA MET A 27 -2.49 -12.62 17.20
C MET A 27 -0.97 -12.52 17.41
N ASP A 28 -0.31 -13.66 17.65
CA ASP A 28 1.15 -13.77 17.67
C ASP A 28 1.73 -13.82 16.24
N ASP A 29 0.95 -14.27 15.25
CA ASP A 29 1.28 -14.21 13.84
C ASP A 29 0.90 -12.83 13.25
N LYS A 30 1.79 -11.86 13.52
CA LYS A 30 1.63 -10.48 13.07
C LYS A 30 1.63 -10.34 11.55
N GLN A 31 2.34 -11.19 10.83
CA GLN A 31 2.42 -11.12 9.38
C GLN A 31 1.09 -11.56 8.73
N SER A 32 0.52 -12.68 9.16
CA SER A 32 -0.80 -13.12 8.66
C SER A 32 -1.93 -12.17 9.07
N TYR A 33 -1.87 -11.58 10.26
CA TYR A 33 -2.83 -10.55 10.63
C TYR A 33 -2.72 -9.31 9.73
N ALA A 34 -1.49 -8.88 9.39
CA ALA A 34 -1.28 -7.77 8.47
C ALA A 34 -1.81 -8.07 7.05
N ASP A 35 -1.77 -9.31 6.57
CA ASP A 35 -2.40 -9.70 5.30
C ASP A 35 -3.91 -9.50 5.30
N ILE A 36 -4.58 -9.84 6.40
CA ILE A 36 -6.04 -9.65 6.50
C ILE A 36 -6.39 -8.17 6.39
N LEU A 37 -5.59 -7.30 7.01
CA LEU A 37 -5.75 -5.85 6.90
C LEU A 37 -5.49 -5.37 5.46
N ALA A 38 -4.40 -5.83 4.84
CA ALA A 38 -4.05 -5.49 3.46
C ALA A 38 -5.12 -5.94 2.46
N SER A 39 -5.64 -7.16 2.64
CA SER A 39 -6.68 -7.76 1.80
C SER A 39 -7.96 -6.94 1.80
N PHE A 40 -8.32 -6.29 2.92
CA PHE A 40 -9.46 -5.39 2.95
C PHE A 40 -9.29 -4.22 1.98
N ALA A 41 -8.13 -3.55 1.99
CA ALA A 41 -7.86 -2.45 1.07
C ALA A 41 -7.81 -2.93 -0.39
N GLN A 42 -7.15 -4.06 -0.66
CA GLN A 42 -6.95 -4.58 -2.02
C GLN A 42 -8.20 -5.17 -2.67
N LEU A 43 -9.08 -5.78 -1.88
CA LEU A 43 -10.27 -6.48 -2.39
C LEU A 43 -11.55 -5.68 -2.18
N GLY A 44 -11.56 -4.77 -1.19
CA GLY A 44 -12.71 -3.94 -0.85
C GLY A 44 -12.76 -2.61 -1.57
N ILE A 45 -11.64 -2.12 -2.11
CA ILE A 45 -11.56 -0.88 -2.88
C ILE A 45 -11.43 -1.21 -4.36
N GLU A 46 -12.37 -0.71 -5.15
CA GLU A 46 -12.35 -0.91 -6.60
C GLU A 46 -11.53 0.18 -7.28
N TYR A 47 -10.56 -0.24 -8.09
CA TYR A 47 -9.73 0.66 -8.88
C TYR A 47 -10.58 1.34 -9.97
N PRO A 48 -10.60 2.67 -10.05
CA PRO A 48 -11.34 3.39 -11.07
C PRO A 48 -10.98 3.00 -12.50
N PRO A 49 -11.93 3.03 -13.45
CA PRO A 49 -11.59 2.88 -14.85
C PRO A 49 -10.77 4.08 -15.34
N TRP A 50 -9.81 3.82 -16.22
CA TRP A 50 -9.05 4.88 -16.88
C TRP A 50 -9.95 5.69 -17.81
N GLU A 51 -9.94 7.02 -17.66
CA GLU A 51 -10.68 7.94 -18.51
C GLU A 51 -9.72 8.93 -19.20
N THR A 52 -10.05 9.28 -20.45
CA THR A 52 -9.32 10.30 -21.20
C THR A 52 -9.87 11.68 -20.85
N ILE A 53 -9.06 12.51 -20.20
CA ILE A 53 -9.43 13.88 -19.85
C ILE A 53 -9.70 14.67 -21.14
N PRO A 54 -10.92 15.22 -21.34
CA PRO A 54 -11.32 15.78 -22.64
C PRO A 54 -10.40 16.87 -23.18
N LYS A 55 -9.83 17.70 -22.28
CA LYS A 55 -9.00 18.86 -22.61
C LYS A 55 -7.51 18.55 -22.79
N THR A 56 -6.96 17.65 -21.97
CA THR A 56 -5.51 17.36 -21.95
C THR A 56 -5.16 16.07 -22.70
N LYS A 57 -6.14 15.20 -22.96
CA LYS A 57 -5.96 13.85 -23.52
C LYS A 57 -5.10 12.92 -22.66
N ILE A 58 -4.85 13.29 -21.41
CA ILE A 58 -4.18 12.46 -20.41
C ILE A 58 -5.15 11.36 -19.97
N GLN A 59 -4.64 10.14 -19.75
CA GLN A 59 -5.38 9.06 -19.12
C GLN A 59 -5.31 9.22 -17.60
N SER A 60 -6.44 9.11 -16.93
CA SER A 60 -6.52 9.27 -15.48
C SER A 60 -7.56 8.32 -14.90
N SER A 61 -7.19 7.54 -13.89
CA SER A 61 -8.12 6.75 -13.08
C SER A 61 -9.02 7.67 -12.26
N ASP A 62 -8.43 8.67 -11.63
CA ASP A 62 -9.12 9.59 -10.74
C ASP A 62 -10.16 10.46 -11.42
N TYR A 63 -9.88 10.90 -12.64
CA TYR A 63 -10.76 11.83 -13.35
C TYR A 63 -12.19 11.27 -13.49
N HIS A 64 -12.34 9.96 -13.59
CA HIS A 64 -13.64 9.31 -13.72
C HIS A 64 -14.56 9.56 -12.51
N TYR A 65 -14.03 9.51 -11.29
CA TYR A 65 -14.81 9.66 -10.06
C TYR A 65 -14.70 11.05 -9.45
N TRP A 66 -13.52 11.66 -9.55
CA TRP A 66 -13.20 12.90 -8.85
C TRP A 66 -13.23 14.12 -9.77
N GLY A 67 -13.28 13.93 -11.10
CA GLY A 67 -13.25 15.01 -12.08
C GLY A 67 -11.93 15.81 -12.09
N LYS A 68 -10.91 15.30 -11.40
CA LYS A 68 -9.56 15.84 -11.30
C LYS A 68 -8.57 14.69 -11.52
N ASP A 69 -7.49 14.97 -12.23
CA ASP A 69 -6.35 14.08 -12.37
C ASP A 69 -5.50 14.08 -11.10
N GLU A 70 -5.04 12.92 -10.66
CA GLU A 70 -4.25 12.76 -9.42
C GLU A 70 -4.97 13.43 -8.23
N TYR A 71 -6.21 12.98 -7.98
CA TYR A 71 -6.97 13.36 -6.81
C TYR A 71 -6.72 12.34 -5.71
N TRP A 72 -5.90 12.74 -4.75
CA TRP A 72 -5.55 11.95 -3.57
C TRP A 72 -6.71 11.96 -2.57
N ALA A 73 -7.64 11.01 -2.72
CA ALA A 73 -8.77 10.83 -1.82
C ALA A 73 -8.26 10.40 -0.44
N ASN A 74 -8.79 11.04 0.61
CA ASN A 74 -8.41 10.65 1.95
C ASN A 74 -9.08 9.32 2.35
N THR A 75 -8.56 8.68 3.41
CA THR A 75 -9.07 7.39 3.92
C THR A 75 -10.59 7.30 4.01
N LEU A 76 -11.29 8.35 4.44
CA LEU A 76 -12.74 8.32 4.61
C LEU A 76 -13.49 8.48 3.29
N GLU A 77 -12.95 9.25 2.34
CA GLU A 77 -13.51 9.36 1.00
C GLU A 77 -13.39 8.01 0.27
N THR A 78 -12.20 7.41 0.28
CA THR A 78 -11.95 6.09 -0.32
C THR A 78 -12.87 5.02 0.29
N LEU A 79 -13.00 4.99 1.62
CA LEU A 79 -13.90 4.04 2.31
C LEU A 79 -15.38 4.31 2.01
N TYR A 80 -15.79 5.57 1.89
CA TYR A 80 -17.19 5.94 1.63
C TYR A 80 -17.61 5.56 0.21
N PHE A 81 -16.76 5.84 -0.78
CA PHE A 81 -17.06 5.53 -2.19
C PHE A 81 -16.73 4.08 -2.56
N GLY A 82 -15.83 3.42 -1.81
CA GLY A 82 -15.30 2.12 -2.18
C GLY A 82 -14.48 2.17 -3.46
N LYS A 83 -13.94 3.35 -3.79
CA LYS A 83 -13.19 3.64 -5.02
C LYS A 83 -11.89 4.34 -4.65
N GLY A 84 -10.83 3.99 -5.34
CA GLY A 84 -9.53 4.63 -5.22
C GLY A 84 -8.48 3.88 -5.99
N ASP A 85 -7.49 4.59 -6.49
CA ASP A 85 -6.33 4.00 -7.15
C ASP A 85 -5.20 3.71 -6.13
N CYS A 86 -3.94 3.82 -6.54
CA CYS A 86 -2.82 3.23 -5.82
C CYS A 86 -2.54 3.94 -4.48
N GLU A 87 -2.54 5.27 -4.48
CA GLU A 87 -2.38 6.14 -3.32
C GLU A 87 -3.55 6.06 -2.33
N ASP A 88 -4.77 5.98 -2.85
CA ASP A 88 -6.00 6.00 -2.07
C ASP A 88 -6.13 4.68 -1.29
N SER A 89 -5.93 3.57 -2.01
CA SER A 89 -5.94 2.23 -1.43
C SER A 89 -4.77 2.06 -0.46
N SER A 90 -3.61 2.64 -0.76
CA SER A 90 -2.46 2.70 0.15
C SER A 90 -2.76 3.48 1.43
N ALA A 91 -3.49 4.58 1.32
CA ALA A 91 -3.89 5.39 2.47
C ALA A 91 -4.85 4.62 3.38
N VAL A 92 -5.79 3.85 2.82
CA VAL A 92 -6.66 2.95 3.59
C VAL A 92 -5.84 1.86 4.29
N ALA A 93 -4.94 1.18 3.57
CA ALA A 93 -4.08 0.15 4.16
C ALA A 93 -3.23 0.71 5.33
N CYS A 94 -2.60 1.87 5.14
CA CYS A 94 -1.86 2.56 6.20
C CYS A 94 -2.75 2.90 7.41
N ALA A 95 -3.96 3.40 7.19
CA ALA A 95 -4.87 3.73 8.28
C ALA A 95 -5.25 2.48 9.11
N LEU A 96 -5.47 1.35 8.44
CA LEU A 96 -5.74 0.06 9.10
C LEU A 96 -4.53 -0.43 9.89
N PHE A 97 -3.32 -0.34 9.33
CA PHE A 97 -2.09 -0.71 10.02
C PHE A 97 -1.86 0.14 11.28
N ILE A 98 -2.02 1.46 11.19
CA ILE A 98 -1.89 2.36 12.35
C ILE A 98 -2.92 2.00 13.42
N ALA A 99 -4.18 1.80 13.02
CA ALA A 99 -5.25 1.45 13.96
C ALA A 99 -5.04 0.08 14.63
N ALA A 100 -4.38 -0.84 13.95
CA ALA A 100 -3.98 -2.15 14.47
C ALA A 100 -2.68 -2.13 15.29
N GLY A 101 -1.99 -0.99 15.37
CA GLY A 101 -0.78 -0.80 16.17
C GLY A 101 0.54 -1.09 15.44
N PHE A 102 0.50 -1.27 14.12
CA PHE A 102 1.71 -1.41 13.32
C PHE A 102 2.32 -0.05 13.00
N LYS A 103 3.66 0.00 12.89
CA LYS A 103 4.33 1.09 12.18
C LYS A 103 4.13 0.87 10.68
N THR A 104 3.85 1.94 9.95
CA THR A 104 3.57 1.92 8.51
C THR A 104 4.05 3.21 7.87
N ALA A 105 4.20 3.18 6.55
CA ALA A 105 4.50 4.33 5.71
C ALA A 105 3.95 4.09 4.30
N MET A 106 3.74 5.16 3.55
CA MET A 106 3.53 5.04 2.11
C MET A 106 4.89 4.92 1.45
N VAL A 107 5.00 4.05 0.44
CA VAL A 107 6.21 3.86 -0.34
C VAL A 107 5.86 3.98 -1.80
N GLY A 108 6.63 4.74 -2.56
CA GLY A 108 6.28 4.98 -3.94
C GLY A 108 7.39 5.61 -4.72
N GLY A 109 7.16 5.67 -6.02
CA GLY A 109 7.90 6.49 -6.95
C GLY A 109 6.94 7.03 -8.00
N PRO A 110 7.47 7.74 -9.00
CA PRO A 110 6.66 8.42 -10.02
C PRO A 110 5.69 7.47 -10.71
N GLY A 111 4.40 7.78 -10.56
CA GLY A 111 3.29 7.04 -11.13
C GLY A 111 2.90 5.74 -10.41
N HIS A 112 3.41 5.45 -9.20
CA HIS A 112 2.96 4.31 -8.40
C HIS A 112 3.22 4.48 -6.89
N VAL A 113 2.19 4.22 -6.09
CA VAL A 113 2.22 4.29 -4.63
C VAL A 113 1.69 3.01 -4.02
N MET A 114 2.36 2.58 -2.95
CA MET A 114 2.03 1.39 -2.17
C MET A 114 2.04 1.75 -0.69
N SER A 115 1.45 0.86 0.11
CA SER A 115 1.58 0.93 1.56
C SER A 115 2.78 0.08 2.01
N SER A 116 3.10 0.15 3.30
CA SER A 116 4.11 -0.71 3.89
C SER A 116 3.83 -0.96 5.35
N VAL A 117 4.39 -2.02 5.92
CA VAL A 117 4.19 -2.34 7.33
C VAL A 117 5.48 -2.83 7.95
N SER A 118 5.76 -2.42 9.17
CA SER A 118 6.89 -2.92 9.97
C SER A 118 6.49 -4.20 10.69
N LEU A 119 7.33 -5.20 10.59
CA LEU A 119 7.19 -6.48 11.28
C LEU A 119 8.50 -6.81 12.01
N ASP A 120 8.41 -7.25 13.26
CA ASP A 120 9.60 -7.64 14.05
C ASP A 120 10.26 -8.91 13.49
N SER A 121 9.44 -9.79 12.92
CA SER A 121 9.85 -10.98 12.20
C SER A 121 9.04 -11.08 10.92
N PHE A 122 9.73 -11.25 9.80
CA PHE A 122 9.11 -11.50 8.51
C PHE A 122 9.63 -12.82 7.95
N GLU A 123 8.72 -13.66 7.49
CA GLU A 123 9.02 -14.91 6.81
C GLU A 123 8.63 -14.79 5.33
N GLU A 124 9.58 -15.09 4.45
CA GLU A 124 9.31 -15.17 3.02
C GLU A 124 8.28 -16.26 2.70
N ARG A 125 7.45 -16.00 1.70
CA ARG A 125 6.37 -16.90 1.31
C ARG A 125 6.63 -17.61 0.00
N ASP A 126 6.13 -18.84 -0.06
CA ASP A 126 6.22 -19.70 -1.23
C ASP A 126 5.04 -19.41 -2.18
N THR A 127 5.34 -18.72 -3.27
CA THR A 127 4.37 -18.10 -4.18
C THR A 127 3.43 -19.05 -4.91
N PRO A 128 3.79 -20.31 -5.25
CA PRO A 128 2.84 -21.26 -5.83
C PRO A 128 1.65 -21.55 -4.91
N LYS A 129 1.80 -21.38 -3.59
CA LYS A 129 0.69 -21.56 -2.63
C LYS A 129 -0.35 -20.44 -2.70
N TYR A 130 0.02 -19.29 -3.28
CA TYR A 130 -0.82 -18.10 -3.36
C TYR A 130 -1.32 -17.83 -4.79
N GLY A 131 -0.92 -18.64 -5.77
CA GLY A 131 -1.28 -18.44 -7.19
C GLY A 131 -2.78 -18.44 -7.51
N VAL A 132 -3.63 -18.92 -6.60
CA VAL A 132 -5.09 -18.89 -6.75
C VAL A 132 -5.69 -17.53 -6.37
N ILE A 133 -5.01 -16.77 -5.50
CA ILE A 133 -5.48 -15.48 -4.96
C ILE A 133 -4.66 -14.29 -5.46
N MET A 134 -3.68 -14.52 -6.33
CA MET A 134 -2.79 -13.50 -6.90
C MET A 134 -3.07 -13.30 -8.39
N THR A 135 -3.42 -12.09 -8.82
CA THR A 135 -3.84 -11.82 -10.22
C THR A 135 -2.84 -10.99 -11.04
N SER A 136 -1.88 -10.29 -10.44
CA SER A 136 -0.75 -9.65 -11.14
C SER A 136 0.35 -9.25 -10.15
N PHE A 137 1.61 -9.16 -10.61
CA PHE A 137 2.75 -8.68 -9.81
C PHE A 137 3.28 -7.36 -10.36
N ASP A 138 3.48 -6.38 -9.48
CA ASP A 138 4.53 -5.37 -9.64
C ASP A 138 5.44 -5.50 -8.42
N VAL A 139 6.69 -5.88 -8.65
CA VAL A 139 7.65 -6.17 -7.57
C VAL A 139 8.25 -4.86 -7.10
N ALA A 140 7.67 -4.27 -6.07
CA ALA A 140 8.35 -3.24 -5.29
C ALA A 140 9.35 -3.91 -4.35
N VAL A 141 10.51 -3.97 -4.94
CA VAL A 141 11.79 -4.40 -4.44
C VAL A 141 12.04 -3.99 -2.98
N SER A 142 12.43 -4.98 -2.17
CA SER A 142 12.88 -4.72 -0.80
C SER A 142 14.12 -3.83 -0.80
N THR A 143 14.05 -2.77 -0.03
CA THR A 143 15.15 -2.48 0.88
C THR A 143 14.60 -2.37 2.28
N SER A 144 15.44 -2.71 3.25
CA SER A 144 15.45 -2.01 4.52
C SER A 144 15.71 -0.53 4.25
N ALA A 145 14.72 0.16 3.69
CA ALA A 145 14.79 1.59 3.51
C ALA A 145 14.63 2.19 4.91
N ARG A 146 15.76 2.68 5.42
CA ARG A 146 15.91 3.32 6.72
C ARG A 146 15.33 4.74 6.71
N TYR A 147 14.11 4.93 6.22
CA TYR A 147 13.54 6.28 6.11
C TYR A 147 12.06 6.34 6.44
N VAL A 148 11.79 6.35 7.75
CA VAL A 148 10.67 7.09 8.38
C VAL A 148 11.22 7.68 9.67
N SER A 149 12.04 8.72 9.61
CA SER A 149 12.74 9.36 10.76
C SER A 149 13.61 8.45 11.66
N ASP A 150 13.48 7.14 11.56
CA ASP A 150 14.10 6.12 12.40
C ASP A 150 14.78 5.06 11.50
N PRO A 151 16.11 5.07 11.41
CA PRO A 151 16.88 4.14 10.59
C PRO A 151 16.91 2.70 11.14
N THR A 152 16.23 2.43 12.26
CA THR A 152 16.19 1.10 12.90
C THR A 152 14.96 0.28 12.53
N VAL A 153 13.99 0.87 11.82
CA VAL A 153 12.74 0.21 11.44
C VAL A 153 12.85 -0.35 10.02
N THR A 154 12.52 -1.63 9.86
CA THR A 154 12.38 -2.27 8.54
C THR A 154 10.92 -2.25 8.14
N TYR A 155 10.63 -1.72 6.95
CA TYR A 155 9.30 -1.72 6.36
C TYR A 155 9.22 -2.71 5.21
N TYR A 156 8.13 -3.47 5.17
CA TYR A 156 7.80 -4.41 4.10
C TYR A 156 6.71 -3.80 3.24
N GLY A 157 6.98 -3.64 1.94
CA GLY A 157 6.01 -3.11 0.99
C GLY A 157 4.75 -3.98 0.91
N VAL A 158 3.61 -3.34 0.69
CA VAL A 158 2.31 -3.94 0.56
C VAL A 158 1.60 -3.30 -0.61
N GLU A 159 1.40 -4.09 -1.67
CA GLU A 159 0.67 -3.64 -2.84
C GLU A 159 -0.76 -3.37 -2.48
N THR A 160 -1.34 -2.33 -3.04
CA THR A 160 -2.75 -2.03 -2.87
C THR A 160 -3.52 -2.09 -4.16
N ILE A 161 -2.85 -2.41 -5.28
CA ILE A 161 -3.49 -2.68 -6.57
C ILE A 161 -3.61 -4.19 -6.84
N LYS A 162 -4.70 -4.57 -7.50
CA LYS A 162 -4.82 -5.84 -8.26
C LYS A 162 -4.51 -7.13 -7.49
N GLY A 163 -5.20 -7.36 -6.35
CA GLY A 163 -5.32 -8.68 -5.74
C GLY A 163 -4.00 -9.34 -5.31
N GLN A 164 -3.07 -8.57 -4.75
CA GLN A 164 -1.80 -9.09 -4.21
C GLN A 164 -1.88 -9.27 -2.70
N THR A 165 -2.61 -10.29 -2.26
CA THR A 165 -3.10 -10.43 -0.87
C THR A 165 -2.06 -10.59 0.25
N PRO A 166 -0.81 -11.08 0.04
CA PRO A 166 0.16 -11.13 1.13
C PRO A 166 1.01 -9.86 1.26
N VAL A 167 1.21 -9.42 2.51
CA VAL A 167 2.22 -8.43 2.92
C VAL A 167 3.62 -8.92 2.57
N GLY A 168 4.45 -8.00 2.07
CA GLY A 168 5.85 -8.25 1.74
C GLY A 168 6.02 -8.95 0.40
N TYR A 169 6.65 -8.25 -0.55
CA TYR A 169 6.98 -8.73 -1.89
C TYR A 169 8.18 -9.68 -1.93
N LEU A 170 8.43 -10.45 -0.88
CA LEU A 170 9.58 -11.34 -0.83
C LEU A 170 9.16 -12.74 -1.26
N MET A 171 9.06 -12.88 -2.58
CA MET A 171 9.07 -14.18 -3.24
C MET A 171 10.47 -14.78 -3.05
N LYS A 172 10.53 -16.00 -2.50
CA LYS A 172 11.78 -16.72 -2.33
C LYS A 172 12.57 -16.74 -3.65
N GLY A 173 13.73 -16.06 -3.68
CA GLY A 173 14.61 -15.99 -4.85
C GLY A 173 14.33 -14.88 -5.88
N GLN A 174 13.39 -13.95 -5.66
CA GLN A 174 13.16 -12.77 -6.53
C GLN A 174 13.51 -11.43 -5.88
N LEU A 175 14.28 -11.46 -4.79
CA LEU A 175 14.89 -10.28 -4.17
C LEU A 175 15.67 -9.47 -5.21
N LYS A 176 15.14 -8.29 -5.56
CA LYS A 176 15.96 -7.18 -6.06
C LYS A 176 16.25 -6.27 -4.87
N TYR A 177 17.19 -5.34 -5.00
CA TYR A 177 17.49 -4.33 -3.98
C TYR A 177 17.35 -2.93 -4.61
N ILE A 178 16.53 -2.03 -4.05
CA ILE A 178 16.55 -0.59 -4.39
C ILE A 178 17.35 0.14 -3.33
N ASN A 179 18.63 0.37 -3.58
CA ASN A 179 19.43 1.28 -2.76
C ASN A 179 18.97 2.71 -3.02
N ALA A 180 18.40 3.37 -2.00
CA ALA A 180 18.07 4.80 -2.08
C ALA A 180 19.29 5.67 -2.42
N ASP A 181 20.50 5.19 -2.13
CA ASP A 181 21.77 5.90 -2.36
C ASP A 181 22.50 5.51 -3.65
N SER A 182 22.08 4.50 -4.43
CA SER A 182 22.96 3.95 -5.48
C SER A 182 22.34 3.57 -6.82
N ASP A 183 21.08 3.90 -7.13
CA ASP A 183 20.56 3.68 -8.49
C ASP A 183 20.81 4.90 -9.40
N THR A 184 22.05 5.00 -9.86
CA THR A 184 22.50 6.02 -10.80
C THR A 184 21.94 5.77 -12.21
N ALA A 185 21.11 6.71 -12.65
CA ALA A 185 21.02 7.24 -14.01
C ALA A 185 20.31 6.45 -15.14
N ALA A 186 19.95 5.16 -15.02
CA ALA A 186 19.38 4.42 -16.16
C ALA A 186 17.85 4.25 -16.17
N ARG A 187 17.16 4.52 -15.06
CA ARG A 187 15.69 4.46 -14.97
C ARG A 187 15.23 5.55 -14.02
N ARG A 188 15.16 6.79 -14.52
CA ARG A 188 14.46 7.85 -13.80
C ARG A 188 12.97 7.76 -14.15
N PRO A 189 12.11 7.17 -13.30
CA PRO A 189 10.77 7.69 -13.18
C PRO A 189 10.91 9.16 -12.71
N GLN A 190 10.07 10.07 -13.18
CA GLN A 190 10.21 11.51 -12.93
C GLN A 190 9.83 11.85 -11.49
N GLY A 191 10.75 11.77 -10.53
CA GLY A 191 10.47 12.11 -9.12
C GLY A 191 11.20 11.25 -8.08
N LEU A 192 10.92 11.48 -6.79
CA LEU A 192 11.59 10.84 -5.66
C LEU A 192 11.00 9.43 -5.46
N SER A 193 11.87 8.42 -5.40
CA SER A 193 11.50 7.09 -4.91
C SER A 193 11.83 7.01 -3.42
N GLY A 194 10.90 6.54 -2.59
CA GLY A 194 11.18 6.47 -1.15
C GLY A 194 9.99 6.09 -0.28
N TYR A 195 10.25 6.08 1.02
CA TYR A 195 9.23 5.95 2.06
C TYR A 195 8.87 7.33 2.59
N TYR A 196 7.57 7.58 2.71
CA TYR A 196 6.98 8.86 3.07
C TYR A 196 6.19 8.70 4.36
N SER A 197 6.26 9.72 5.22
CA SER A 197 5.42 9.72 6.42
C SER A 197 3.95 9.75 6.00
N VAL A 198 3.10 8.99 6.69
CA VAL A 198 1.64 9.00 6.52
C VAL A 198 0.99 10.37 6.79
N ASP A 199 1.74 11.29 7.36
CA ASP A 199 1.33 12.68 7.60
C ASP A 199 1.61 13.61 6.40
N GLN A 200 2.48 13.21 5.47
CA GLN A 200 2.75 13.94 4.24
C GLN A 200 1.63 13.61 3.24
N GLY A 201 0.91 14.65 2.77
CA GLY A 201 -0.06 14.53 1.67
C GLY A 201 0.66 14.38 0.32
N GLU A 202 0.10 14.94 -0.77
CA GLU A 202 0.81 15.11 -2.05
C GLU A 202 2.26 15.59 -1.77
N VAL A 203 3.26 14.76 -2.07
CA VAL A 203 4.68 15.12 -1.99
C VAL A 203 5.16 15.41 -3.41
N GLU A 204 5.72 16.60 -3.63
CA GLU A 204 6.32 16.96 -4.92
C GLU A 204 7.32 15.87 -5.37
N GLY A 205 7.04 15.25 -6.51
CA GLY A 205 7.87 14.20 -7.11
C GLY A 205 7.48 12.77 -6.75
N ILE A 206 6.33 12.48 -6.15
CA ILE A 206 5.75 11.13 -6.22
C ILE A 206 4.98 10.92 -7.55
N HIS A 207 4.74 12.01 -8.29
CA HIS A 207 4.14 12.02 -9.63
C HIS A 207 5.20 12.18 -10.73
#